data_AF-A0A6J5XNM9-F1
#
_entry.id   AF-A0A6J5XNM9-F1
#
_cell.length_a   1.000
_cell.length_b   1.000
_cell.length_c   1.000
_cell.angle_alpha   90.00
_cell.angle_beta   90.00
_cell.angle_gamma   90.00
#
_symmetry.space_group_name_H-M   'P 1'
#
loop_
_entity.id
_entity.type
_entity.pdbx_description
1 polymer ?
#
loop_
_entity_poly.entity_id
_entity_poly.type
_entity_poly.pdbx_seq_one_letter_code
_entity_poly.pdbx_strand_id
1 'polypeptide(L)'
;MPTTWAINVVVGVSLGKELVATTTLLVGTTILSAITAAVDPSTEIVFSENPDADFLKSNNFSYAIVVVGEQPYAETKGDSLNLTIAEPGPQTITNVCGEVKCVVVVISGRPVVIEPYVSSMDALVAAWLPGTEGQGVSDVLFGDYGFSGKLPRTWFKTVDQLPMNVGDAHYDPLFPFDFGLTTDPVEQLSI
;
A
#
# COMPACT_ATOMS: atom_id res chain seq x y z
N MET A 1 34.11 -3.38 -14.42
CA MET A 1 32.86 -3.74 -15.10
C MET A 1 31.77 -3.61 -14.05
N PRO A 2 30.90 -2.60 -14.07
CA PRO A 2 29.78 -2.59 -13.13
C PRO A 2 28.66 -3.44 -13.73
N THR A 3 28.35 -4.53 -13.04
CA THR A 3 27.13 -5.32 -13.26
C THR A 3 25.95 -4.50 -12.76
N THR A 4 25.25 -3.83 -13.68
CA THR A 4 23.98 -3.16 -13.40
C THR A 4 22.91 -4.25 -13.23
N TRP A 5 22.43 -4.44 -12.00
CA TRP A 5 21.27 -5.29 -11.75
C TRP A 5 20.03 -4.51 -12.17
N ALA A 6 19.34 -4.95 -13.21
CA ALA A 6 18.01 -4.43 -13.54
C ALA A 6 17.09 -4.80 -12.37
N ILE A 7 16.67 -3.79 -11.60
CA ILE A 7 15.67 -3.96 -10.55
C ILE A 7 14.33 -3.94 -11.26
N ASN A 8 13.65 -5.09 -11.28
CA ASN A 8 12.32 -5.22 -11.86
C ASN A 8 11.30 -5.01 -10.74
N VAL A 9 10.44 -3.99 -10.87
CA VAL A 9 9.37 -3.68 -9.91
C VAL A 9 8.03 -4.00 -10.56
N VAL A 10 7.24 -4.87 -9.93
CA VAL A 10 5.83 -5.03 -10.31
C VAL A 10 4.96 -4.13 -9.45
N VAL A 11 4.15 -3.29 -10.07
CA VAL A 11 3.14 -2.48 -9.38
C VAL A 11 1.77 -3.10 -9.64
N GLY A 12 1.19 -3.69 -8.60
CA GLY A 12 -0.20 -4.16 -8.60
C GLY A 12 -1.13 -3.08 -8.08
N VAL A 13 -2.08 -2.60 -8.87
CA VAL A 13 -3.10 -1.64 -8.41
C VAL A 13 -4.47 -2.26 -8.64
N SER A 14 -5.19 -2.61 -7.57
CA SER A 14 -6.57 -3.12 -7.66
C SER A 14 -7.63 -2.03 -7.40
N LEU A 15 -7.20 -0.80 -7.22
CA LEU A 15 -8.10 0.35 -7.12
C LEU A 15 -8.39 0.77 -8.54
N GLY A 16 -9.67 0.75 -8.94
CA GLY A 16 -10.08 1.16 -10.29
C GLY A 16 -9.46 2.50 -10.66
N LYS A 17 -9.30 2.75 -11.97
CA LYS A 17 -8.61 3.92 -12.58
C LYS A 17 -9.13 5.32 -12.14
N GLU A 18 -9.99 5.41 -11.14
CA GLU A 18 -10.80 6.56 -10.74
C GLU A 18 -10.42 7.17 -9.38
N LEU A 19 -9.26 6.84 -8.79
CA LEU A 19 -8.82 7.52 -7.56
C LEU A 19 -8.39 8.98 -7.75
N VAL A 20 -8.31 9.44 -9.00
CA VAL A 20 -8.42 10.86 -9.32
C VAL A 20 -9.72 11.03 -10.08
N ALA A 21 -10.67 11.77 -9.52
CA ALA A 21 -11.79 12.25 -10.30
C ALA A 21 -11.22 13.07 -11.45
N THR A 22 -11.18 12.50 -12.66
CA THR A 22 -10.82 13.19 -13.90
C THR A 22 -11.98 14.10 -14.33
N THR A 23 -12.41 14.96 -13.41
CA THR A 23 -13.03 16.22 -13.80
C THR A 23 -11.91 17.08 -14.35
N THR A 24 -12.17 17.78 -15.45
CA THR A 24 -11.22 18.59 -16.24
C THR A 24 -10.51 19.73 -15.47
N LEU A 25 -10.60 19.80 -14.15
CA LEU A 25 -10.07 20.88 -13.30
C LEU A 25 -8.89 20.53 -12.39
N LEU A 26 -8.57 19.25 -12.13
CA LEU A 26 -7.48 18.87 -11.22
C LEU A 26 -6.56 17.82 -11.85
N VAL A 27 -5.28 18.16 -11.96
CA VAL A 27 -4.22 17.23 -12.40
C VAL A 27 -3.58 16.66 -11.14
N GLY A 28 -3.59 15.33 -11.00
CA GLY A 28 -2.94 14.62 -9.90
C GLY A 28 -1.87 13.65 -10.37
N THR A 29 -1.02 13.20 -9.46
CA THR A 29 -0.01 12.17 -9.71
C THR A 29 -0.46 10.86 -9.07
N THR A 30 -0.62 9.81 -9.88
CA THR A 30 -0.91 8.46 -9.36
C THR A 30 0.31 7.87 -8.66
N ILE A 31 0.11 6.89 -7.77
CA ILE A 31 1.22 6.18 -7.11
C ILE A 31 2.15 5.51 -8.15
N LEU A 32 1.58 4.92 -9.21
CA LEU A 32 2.39 4.36 -10.31
C LEU A 32 3.25 5.44 -10.97
N SER A 33 2.67 6.58 -11.34
CA SER A 33 3.41 7.70 -11.95
C SER A 33 4.49 8.24 -11.02
N ALA A 34 4.20 8.33 -9.72
CA ALA A 34 5.16 8.76 -8.70
C ALA A 34 6.33 7.80 -8.57
N ILE A 35 6.06 6.48 -8.50
CA ILE A 35 7.11 5.45 -8.49
C ILE A 35 7.97 5.54 -9.76
N THR A 36 7.34 5.68 -10.93
CA THR A 36 8.06 5.82 -12.21
C THR A 36 8.97 7.05 -12.24
N ALA A 37 8.59 8.14 -11.58
CA ALA A 37 9.41 9.34 -11.50
C ALA A 37 10.54 9.22 -10.46
N ALA A 38 10.37 8.40 -9.42
CA ALA A 38 11.31 8.29 -8.29
C ALA A 38 12.45 7.29 -8.52
N VAL A 39 12.22 6.22 -9.29
CA VAL A 39 13.25 5.19 -9.50
C VAL A 39 14.34 5.62 -10.49
N ASP A 40 15.50 4.98 -10.39
CA ASP A 40 16.58 5.17 -11.36
C ASP A 40 16.11 4.80 -12.79
N PRO A 41 16.51 5.55 -13.84
CA PRO A 41 16.09 5.28 -15.22
C PRO A 41 16.43 3.89 -15.76
N SER A 42 17.37 3.17 -15.14
CA SER A 42 17.69 1.77 -15.47
C SER A 42 16.79 0.74 -14.80
N THR A 43 15.93 1.17 -13.87
CA THR A 43 14.92 0.32 -13.21
C THR A 43 13.79 0.02 -14.17
N GLU A 44 13.49 -1.27 -14.38
CA GLU A 44 12.37 -1.68 -15.19
C GLU A 44 11.10 -1.74 -14.33
N ILE A 45 10.08 -0.98 -14.72
CA ILE A 45 8.77 -1.01 -14.06
C ILE A 45 7.80 -1.77 -14.93
N VAL A 46 7.19 -2.80 -14.34
CA VAL A 46 6.11 -3.58 -14.93
C VAL A 46 4.83 -3.30 -14.16
N PHE A 47 3.83 -2.72 -14.81
CA PHE A 47 2.51 -2.54 -14.21
C PHE A 47 1.62 -3.73 -14.58
N SER A 48 1.00 -4.35 -13.57
CA SER A 48 -0.01 -5.39 -13.77
C SER A 48 -1.06 -5.27 -12.68
N GLU A 49 -2.30 -4.97 -13.03
CA GLU A 49 -3.38 -4.67 -12.05
C GLU A 49 -3.69 -5.85 -11.12
N ASN A 50 -3.69 -7.08 -11.64
CA ASN A 50 -3.90 -8.31 -10.86
C ASN A 50 -3.07 -9.46 -11.45
N PRO A 51 -1.75 -9.51 -11.19
CA PRO A 51 -0.90 -10.59 -11.69
C PRO A 51 -1.21 -11.90 -10.98
N ASP A 52 -1.17 -12.99 -11.73
CA ASP A 52 -1.17 -14.34 -11.17
C ASP A 52 0.23 -14.78 -10.75
N ALA A 53 0.30 -15.88 -10.00
CA ALA A 53 1.55 -16.43 -9.50
C ALA A 53 2.49 -16.89 -10.63
N ASP A 54 1.97 -17.35 -11.77
CA ASP A 54 2.78 -17.84 -12.88
C ASP A 54 3.50 -16.69 -13.59
N PHE A 55 2.82 -15.56 -13.79
CA PHE A 55 3.41 -14.32 -14.25
C PHE A 55 4.54 -13.87 -13.31
N LEU A 56 4.30 -13.89 -12.00
CA LEU A 56 5.29 -13.48 -11.01
C LEU A 56 6.51 -14.40 -10.98
N LYS A 57 6.33 -15.72 -11.10
CA LYS A 57 7.43 -16.70 -11.17
C LYS A 57 8.26 -16.59 -12.44
N SER A 58 7.58 -16.30 -13.54
CA SER A 58 8.22 -16.25 -14.87
C SER A 58 9.06 -14.99 -15.06
N ASN A 59 8.83 -13.97 -14.24
CA ASN A 59 9.53 -12.69 -14.30
C ASN A 59 10.37 -12.52 -13.02
N ASN A 60 11.68 -12.34 -13.17
CA ASN A 60 12.60 -12.25 -12.02
C ASN A 60 12.51 -10.85 -11.36
N PHE A 61 11.43 -10.59 -10.62
CA PHE A 61 11.18 -9.34 -9.90
C PHE A 61 12.07 -9.23 -8.66
N SER A 62 12.63 -8.03 -8.42
CA SER A 62 13.43 -7.78 -7.22
C SER A 62 12.54 -7.55 -5.99
N TYR A 63 11.44 -6.83 -6.19
CA TYR A 63 10.38 -6.64 -5.20
C TYR A 63 9.11 -6.17 -5.92
N ALA A 64 7.99 -6.17 -5.19
CA ALA A 64 6.70 -5.71 -5.67
C ALA A 64 6.14 -4.61 -4.74
N ILE A 65 5.41 -3.66 -5.32
CA ILE A 65 4.59 -2.70 -4.59
C ILE A 65 3.13 -2.97 -4.94
N VAL A 66 2.35 -3.40 -3.95
CA VAL A 66 0.94 -3.79 -4.12
C VAL A 66 0.05 -2.71 -3.50
N VAL A 67 -0.65 -1.97 -4.34
CA VAL A 67 -1.59 -0.92 -3.95
C VAL A 67 -3.02 -1.45 -4.02
N VAL A 68 -3.66 -1.57 -2.85
CA VAL A 68 -5.03 -2.08 -2.71
C VAL A 68 -5.82 -1.20 -1.76
N GLY A 69 -7.14 -1.34 -1.71
CA GLY A 69 -7.91 -0.51 -0.80
C GLY A 69 -9.41 -0.46 -1.06
N GLU A 70 -10.09 0.40 -0.30
CA GLU A 70 -11.52 0.65 -0.46
C GLU A 70 -11.80 1.47 -1.74
N GLN A 71 -12.95 1.21 -2.36
CA GLN A 71 -13.47 2.10 -3.41
C GLN A 71 -13.96 3.42 -2.79
N PRO A 72 -13.98 4.54 -3.53
CA PRO A 72 -14.51 5.81 -3.02
C PRO A 72 -15.97 5.67 -2.57
N TYR A 73 -16.28 6.24 -1.40
CA TYR A 73 -17.62 6.28 -0.84
C TYR A 73 -17.84 7.58 -0.05
N ALA A 74 -19.11 7.91 0.20
CA ALA A 74 -19.49 9.02 1.08
C ALA A 74 -20.72 8.64 1.91
N GLU A 75 -20.72 9.08 3.17
CA GLU A 75 -21.85 8.94 4.11
C GLU A 75 -22.36 7.49 4.19
N THR A 76 -23.66 7.27 4.03
CA THR A 76 -24.32 5.94 4.12
C THR A 76 -23.79 4.93 3.10
N LYS A 77 -23.19 5.38 1.98
CA LYS A 77 -22.56 4.45 1.02
C LYS A 77 -21.30 3.81 1.57
N GLY A 78 -20.73 4.38 2.63
CA GLY A 78 -19.58 3.83 3.34
C GLY A 78 -19.94 2.89 4.48
N ASP A 79 -21.22 2.73 4.83
CA ASP A 79 -21.62 1.81 5.91
C ASP A 79 -21.28 0.37 5.52
N SER A 80 -20.46 -0.28 6.35
CA SER A 80 -20.01 -1.64 6.12
C SER A 80 -19.85 -2.37 7.44
N LEU A 81 -20.40 -3.58 7.51
CA LEU A 81 -20.31 -4.46 8.68
C LEU A 81 -19.12 -5.42 8.60
N ASN A 82 -18.53 -5.61 7.41
CA ASN A 82 -17.42 -6.56 7.22
C ASN A 82 -16.06 -5.87 7.13
N LEU A 83 -16.02 -4.58 6.78
CA LEU A 83 -14.79 -3.78 6.64
C LEU A 83 -13.66 -4.47 5.84
N THR A 84 -14.04 -5.29 4.86
CA THR A 84 -13.10 -6.00 3.98
C THR A 84 -12.81 -5.19 2.72
N ILE A 85 -11.56 -5.20 2.26
CA ILE A 85 -11.19 -4.68 0.94
C ILE A 85 -11.85 -5.56 -0.14
N ALA A 86 -12.37 -4.93 -1.20
CA ALA A 86 -13.00 -5.65 -2.30
C ALA A 86 -11.97 -6.45 -3.13
N GLU A 87 -12.40 -7.59 -3.69
CA GLU A 87 -11.62 -8.29 -4.70
C GLU A 87 -11.43 -7.43 -5.96
N PRO A 88 -10.30 -7.56 -6.68
CA PRO A 88 -9.23 -8.57 -6.48
C PRO A 88 -8.16 -8.22 -5.43
N GLY A 89 -8.33 -7.19 -4.58
CA GLY A 89 -7.29 -6.72 -3.65
C GLY A 89 -6.65 -7.82 -2.78
N PRO A 90 -7.43 -8.56 -1.97
CA PRO A 90 -6.93 -9.70 -1.21
C PRO A 90 -6.22 -10.78 -2.02
N GLN A 91 -6.78 -11.13 -3.19
CA GLN A 91 -6.16 -12.10 -4.09
C GLN A 91 -4.81 -11.59 -4.63
N THR A 92 -4.73 -10.32 -5.02
CA THR A 92 -3.51 -9.67 -5.50
C THR A 92 -2.42 -9.69 -4.42
N ILE A 93 -2.77 -9.35 -3.17
CA ILE A 93 -1.83 -9.45 -2.05
C ILE A 93 -1.31 -10.89 -1.94
N THR A 94 -2.22 -11.87 -1.93
CA THR A 94 -1.86 -13.29 -1.75
C THR A 94 -0.94 -13.78 -2.87
N ASN A 95 -1.26 -13.48 -4.12
CA ASN A 95 -0.47 -13.89 -5.28
C ASN A 95 0.92 -13.24 -5.27
N VAL A 96 0.98 -11.92 -5.05
CA VAL A 96 2.23 -11.16 -5.17
C VAL A 96 3.15 -11.46 -3.99
N CYS A 97 2.66 -11.32 -2.77
CA CYS A 97 3.45 -11.50 -1.55
C CYS A 97 3.83 -12.96 -1.28
N GLY A 98 3.13 -13.92 -1.89
CA GLY A 98 3.51 -15.33 -1.84
C GLY A 98 4.72 -15.69 -2.70
N GLU A 99 5.05 -14.86 -3.71
CA GLU A 99 6.02 -15.21 -4.75
C GLU A 99 7.21 -14.23 -4.84
N VAL A 100 7.00 -12.96 -4.44
CA VAL A 100 7.99 -11.89 -4.54
C VAL A 100 7.98 -11.08 -3.24
N LYS A 101 9.14 -10.60 -2.81
CA LYS A 101 9.26 -9.65 -1.70
C LYS A 101 8.31 -8.46 -1.92
N CYS A 102 7.36 -8.21 -1.03
CA CYS A 102 6.27 -7.29 -1.28
C CYS A 102 6.12 -6.19 -0.23
N VAL A 103 5.85 -4.97 -0.70
CA VAL A 103 5.35 -3.86 0.11
C VAL A 103 3.89 -3.63 -0.25
N VAL A 104 2.99 -3.73 0.73
CA VAL A 104 1.56 -3.47 0.52
C VAL A 104 1.23 -2.06 0.97
N VAL A 105 0.67 -1.26 0.07
CA VAL A 105 0.14 0.09 0.35
C VAL A 105 -1.38 0.01 0.35
N VAL A 106 -1.99 0.21 1.52
CA VAL A 106 -3.45 0.19 1.70
C VAL A 106 -4.00 1.61 1.64
N ILE A 107 -4.93 1.84 0.71
CA ILE A 107 -5.71 3.07 0.54
C ILE A 107 -7.08 2.85 1.16
N SER A 108 -7.35 3.44 2.31
CA SER A 108 -8.62 3.24 3.01
C SER A 108 -9.03 4.46 3.82
N GLY A 109 -10.33 4.65 4.03
CA GLY A 109 -10.83 5.73 4.87
C GLY A 109 -10.72 5.41 6.37
N ARG A 110 -10.36 4.18 6.71
CA ARG A 110 -10.44 3.58 8.05
C ARG A 110 -9.60 2.30 8.14
N PRO A 111 -9.36 1.76 9.36
CA PRO A 111 -8.86 0.40 9.52
C PRO A 111 -9.81 -0.62 8.86
N VAL A 112 -9.22 -1.58 8.14
CA VAL A 112 -9.91 -2.64 7.39
C VAL A 112 -9.35 -4.00 7.79
N VAL A 113 -10.07 -5.08 7.45
CA VAL A 113 -9.57 -6.45 7.66
C VAL A 113 -8.30 -6.64 6.86
N ILE A 114 -7.18 -6.81 7.57
CA ILE A 114 -5.84 -7.02 6.98
C ILE A 114 -5.06 -8.17 7.63
N GLU A 115 -5.42 -8.57 8.86
CA GLU A 115 -4.75 -9.63 9.64
C GLU A 115 -4.41 -10.88 8.81
N PRO A 116 -5.32 -11.45 7.98
CA PRO A 116 -5.04 -12.70 7.26
C PRO A 116 -3.84 -12.64 6.32
N TYR A 117 -3.43 -11.43 5.92
CA TYR A 117 -2.38 -11.22 4.94
C TYR A 117 -1.08 -10.68 5.56
N VAL A 118 -1.11 -10.22 6.82
CA VAL A 118 0.06 -9.56 7.45
C VAL A 118 1.29 -10.48 7.44
N SER A 119 1.11 -11.79 7.64
CA SER A 119 2.23 -12.74 7.69
C SER A 119 2.90 -13.02 6.34
N SER A 120 2.25 -12.70 5.22
CA SER A 120 2.87 -12.83 3.89
C SER A 120 3.55 -11.54 3.42
N MET A 121 3.25 -10.40 4.04
CA MET A 121 3.82 -9.11 3.64
C MET A 121 5.20 -8.88 4.25
N ASP A 122 6.14 -8.35 3.47
CA ASP A 122 7.40 -7.84 4.04
C ASP A 122 7.25 -6.46 4.66
N ALA A 123 6.33 -5.64 4.14
CA ALA A 123 5.96 -4.35 4.71
C ALA A 123 4.51 -3.99 4.40
N LEU A 124 3.88 -3.27 5.33
CA LEU A 124 2.51 -2.75 5.21
C LEU A 124 2.50 -1.24 5.50
N VAL A 125 1.96 -0.46 4.57
CA VAL A 125 1.80 0.99 4.67
C VAL A 125 0.32 1.33 4.62
N ALA A 126 -0.20 1.98 5.66
CA ALA A 126 -1.53 2.56 5.66
C ALA A 126 -1.45 4.01 5.15
N ALA A 127 -1.77 4.21 3.87
CA ALA A 127 -1.68 5.51 3.21
C ALA A 127 -2.96 6.35 3.31
N TRP A 128 -4.01 5.81 3.94
CA TRP A 128 -5.31 6.45 4.11
C TRP A 128 -5.92 6.87 2.75
N LEU A 129 -6.40 8.11 2.63
CA LEU A 129 -6.84 8.72 1.37
C LEU A 129 -5.88 9.88 1.04
N PRO A 130 -4.75 9.62 0.33
CA PRO A 130 -3.62 10.55 0.25
C PRO A 130 -3.84 11.76 -0.66
N GLY A 131 -4.98 11.85 -1.36
CA GLY A 131 -5.28 12.97 -2.26
C GLY A 131 -4.56 12.89 -3.61
N THR A 132 -4.28 14.05 -4.20
CA THR A 132 -3.74 14.16 -5.58
C THR A 132 -2.23 13.96 -5.67
N GLU A 133 -1.50 14.09 -4.55
CA GLU A 133 -0.03 14.13 -4.54
C GLU A 133 0.56 12.75 -4.24
N GLY A 134 0.40 11.80 -5.17
CA GLY A 134 0.94 10.44 -5.02
C GLY A 134 2.45 10.37 -4.81
N GLN A 135 3.19 11.45 -5.10
CA GLN A 135 4.62 11.59 -4.80
C GLN A 135 4.92 11.46 -3.30
N GLY A 136 4.02 11.91 -2.43
CA GLY A 136 4.22 11.74 -0.98
C GLY A 136 4.30 10.27 -0.55
N VAL A 137 3.72 9.34 -1.32
CA VAL A 137 3.88 7.90 -1.09
C VAL A 137 5.24 7.41 -1.56
N SER A 138 5.72 7.81 -2.73
CA SER A 138 7.05 7.40 -3.23
C SER A 138 8.18 7.97 -2.38
N ASP A 139 8.05 9.22 -1.93
CA ASP A 139 9.03 9.93 -1.09
C ASP A 139 9.47 9.11 0.13
N VAL A 140 8.51 8.46 0.81
CA VAL A 140 8.80 7.63 1.99
C VAL A 140 9.12 6.18 1.64
N LEU A 141 8.56 5.63 0.55
CA LEU A 141 8.87 4.27 0.11
C LEU A 141 10.31 4.12 -0.39
N PHE A 142 10.84 5.15 -1.04
CA PHE A 142 12.21 5.17 -1.56
C PHE A 142 13.21 5.88 -0.65
N GLY A 143 12.74 6.42 0.48
CA GLY A 143 13.60 6.92 1.56
C GLY A 143 14.12 8.34 1.38
N ASP A 144 13.53 9.15 0.51
CA ASP A 144 13.79 10.60 0.49
C ASP A 144 13.39 11.22 1.85
N TYR A 145 12.35 10.64 2.47
CA TYR A 145 11.96 10.92 3.85
C TYR A 145 11.74 9.63 4.64
N GLY A 146 11.88 9.74 5.96
CA GLY A 146 11.57 8.66 6.90
C GLY A 146 10.07 8.54 7.19
N PHE A 147 9.57 7.32 7.38
CA PHE A 147 8.23 7.12 7.95
C PHE A 147 8.18 7.68 9.38
N SER A 148 7.16 8.48 9.67
CA SER A 148 6.95 9.09 11.00
C SER A 148 5.50 9.02 11.48
N GLY A 149 4.57 8.60 10.62
CA GLY A 149 3.14 8.53 10.93
C GLY A 149 2.82 7.54 12.05
N LYS A 150 1.87 7.91 12.90
CA LYS A 150 1.30 7.06 13.95
C LYS A 150 -0.19 6.86 13.73
N LEU A 151 -0.71 5.69 14.08
CA LEU A 151 -2.10 5.34 13.87
C LEU A 151 -3.02 6.24 14.72
N PRO A 152 -3.90 7.06 14.10
CA PRO A 152 -4.85 7.88 14.82
C PRO A 152 -6.10 7.10 15.26
N ARG A 153 -6.20 5.82 14.87
CA ARG A 153 -7.29 4.89 15.18
C ARG A 153 -6.71 3.52 15.50
N THR A 154 -7.37 2.78 16.38
CA THR A 154 -7.01 1.38 16.65
C THR A 154 -7.28 0.51 15.42
N TRP A 155 -6.33 -0.35 15.06
CA TRP A 155 -6.54 -1.38 14.03
C TRP A 155 -6.98 -2.69 14.70
N PHE A 156 -8.17 -3.17 14.38
CA PHE A 156 -8.73 -4.40 14.94
C PHE A 156 -8.13 -5.65 14.29
N LYS A 157 -8.17 -6.79 14.98
CA LYS A 157 -7.87 -8.12 14.40
C LYS A 157 -9.06 -8.60 13.58
N THR A 158 -10.24 -8.60 14.20
CA THR A 158 -11.51 -8.99 13.57
C THR A 158 -12.58 -7.94 13.81
N VAL A 159 -13.57 -7.87 12.92
CA VAL A 159 -14.69 -6.92 13.06
C VAL A 159 -15.59 -7.22 14.27
N ASP A 160 -15.58 -8.45 14.77
CA ASP A 160 -16.35 -8.88 15.95
C ASP A 160 -15.86 -8.19 17.25
N GLN A 161 -14.66 -7.61 17.24
CA GLN A 161 -14.15 -6.82 18.36
C GLN A 161 -14.80 -5.43 18.46
N LEU A 162 -15.50 -4.98 17.42
CA LEU A 162 -16.02 -3.61 17.36
C LEU A 162 -17.32 -3.46 18.18
N PRO A 163 -17.50 -2.33 18.89
CA PRO A 163 -16.56 -1.22 19.04
C PRO A 163 -15.41 -1.53 20.03
N MET A 164 -14.20 -1.13 19.65
CA MET A 164 -13.00 -1.22 20.49
C MET A 164 -12.13 0.02 20.30
N ASN A 165 -11.84 0.72 21.39
CA ASN A 165 -11.03 1.94 21.41
C ASN A 165 -9.99 1.88 22.54
N VAL A 166 -8.95 2.71 22.41
CA VAL A 166 -7.91 2.85 23.43
C VAL A 166 -8.54 3.21 24.79
N GLY A 167 -8.20 2.44 25.82
CA GLY A 167 -8.75 2.58 27.17
C GLY A 167 -9.90 1.64 27.51
N ASP A 168 -10.47 0.92 26.54
CA ASP A 168 -11.48 -0.09 26.81
C ASP A 168 -10.91 -1.28 27.61
N ALA A 169 -11.72 -1.91 28.47
CA ALA A 169 -11.28 -3.04 29.29
C ALA A 169 -10.91 -4.28 28.46
N HIS A 170 -11.54 -4.44 27.29
CA HIS A 170 -11.31 -5.53 26.33
C HIS A 170 -10.41 -5.11 25.16
N TYR A 171 -9.53 -4.12 25.35
CA TYR A 171 -8.65 -3.60 24.31
C TYR A 171 -7.57 -4.61 23.87
N ASP A 172 -7.81 -5.29 22.76
CA ASP A 172 -6.92 -6.29 22.14
C ASP A 172 -6.72 -6.04 20.64
N PRO A 173 -5.96 -4.98 20.26
CA PRO A 173 -5.82 -4.56 18.87
C PRO A 173 -4.82 -5.43 18.07
N LEU A 174 -4.96 -5.44 16.74
CA LEU A 174 -3.91 -5.91 15.84
C LEU A 174 -2.73 -4.94 15.85
N PHE A 175 -3.04 -3.65 15.65
CA PHE A 175 -2.11 -2.55 15.84
C PHE A 175 -2.75 -1.51 16.76
N PRO A 176 -2.12 -1.18 17.92
CA PRO A 176 -2.71 -0.26 18.87
C PRO A 176 -2.78 1.17 18.33
N PHE A 177 -3.61 2.00 18.96
CA PHE A 177 -3.55 3.46 18.76
C PHE A 177 -2.12 3.97 19.00
N ASP A 178 -1.70 4.96 18.24
CA ASP A 178 -0.34 5.52 18.25
C ASP A 178 0.77 4.56 17.79
N PHE A 179 0.42 3.38 17.27
CA PHE A 179 1.39 2.49 16.62
C PHE A 179 1.88 3.10 15.31
N GLY A 180 3.18 2.93 15.02
CA GLY A 180 3.75 3.26 13.73
C GLY A 180 5.24 3.03 13.76
N LEU A 181 5.74 2.23 12.83
CA LEU A 181 7.19 2.05 12.66
C LEU A 181 7.77 3.29 11.98
N THR A 182 9.05 3.55 12.24
CA THR A 182 9.77 4.67 11.65
C THR A 182 10.94 4.18 10.81
N THR A 183 11.30 4.96 9.82
CA THR A 183 12.56 4.80 9.07
C THR A 183 13.31 6.12 9.08
N ASP A 184 14.62 6.06 8.88
CA ASP A 184 15.42 7.26 8.61
C ASP A 184 15.50 7.48 7.09
N PRO A 185 15.63 8.73 6.62
CA PRO A 185 15.93 9.00 5.23
C PRO A 185 17.22 8.29 4.79
N VAL A 186 17.25 7.82 3.55
CA VAL A 186 18.44 7.25 2.93
C VAL A 186 19.26 8.40 2.36
N GLU A 187 20.50 8.56 2.82
CA GLU A 187 21.41 9.55 2.22
C GLU A 187 21.64 9.19 0.75
N GLN A 188 21.16 10.03 -0.17
CA GLN A 188 21.54 9.96 -1.57
C GLN A 188 23.05 10.23 -1.66
N LEU A 189 23.82 9.20 -2.03
CA LEU A 189 25.20 9.38 -2.44
C LEU A 189 25.18 10.28 -3.68
N SER A 190 25.60 11.54 -3.52
CA SER A 190 25.85 12.45 -4.62
C SER A 190 26.90 11.82 -5.53
N ILE A 191 26.48 11.35 -6.70
CA ILE A 191 27.37 10.86 -7.77
C ILE A 191 28.01 12.05 -8.48
#